data_AF-A0A2E7S261-F1
#
_entry.id   AF-A0A2E7S261-F1
#
_cell.length_a   1.000
_cell.length_b   1.000
_cell.length_c   1.000
_cell.angle_alpha   90.00
_cell.angle_beta   90.00
_cell.angle_gamma   90.00
#
_symmetry.space_group_name_H-M   'P 1'
#
loop_
_entity.id
_entity.type
_entity.pdbx_description
1 polymer ?
#
loop_
_entity_poly.entity_id
_entity_poly.type
_entity_poly.pdbx_seq_one_letter_code
_entity_poly.pdbx_strand_id
1 'polypeptide(L)'
;MGHGSEAHLGANFEGGADLSAPVHRQMIVSGEMLKRFREDAPPDRTTDQKNREIDRVEKDLRNGTLPASLMAFLEAKGLDVDGETVTPVEGSHGRWRIGTSGVEVLVQEGEVHEGDEKESAGHERQLAVLTESSLLVALFFGFCAAMLGISGFESSANFVEEQEPGVFPKTLRNMWIAVSILNPSMAFLTLAVLPVEEVGFHKDHLLAHLGDVTAGGWLKLLISVDAALVLSGAVLTSYVGVTGLVHRMTLDRCLPQFLLKKNKRFGTTHRIIIAFFILAVSVLVVTDGALEALAGVYTLSFLSVMVLFAVGNMLLKVRRARLAGAQPERAPWIFVLIATAAAAAALTGIAVDKPDYFMVFLYYFIPALAVVMLMLWRVILLKSACLVIRYHSKWVAKFLGSISRGIDKKIDQINSQQVVFFTRGDKVDNLRRAVEYVRDNEQTKRIKVVTVVERQSEEPTKLEDDLKVLDDAYPQIDLEFVEMEGTFSPALIHRCSEEWNIPKNLMFIGSHGKNFKYDQASLGGVRLII
;
A
#
# COMPACT_ATOMS: atom_id res chain seq x y z
N MET A 1 -28.09 38.39 -5.71
CA MET A 1 -28.47 37.33 -4.74
C MET A 1 -29.74 36.68 -5.26
N GLY A 2 -29.69 35.37 -5.53
CA GLY A 2 -30.83 34.52 -5.86
C GLY A 2 -31.27 34.53 -7.33
N HIS A 3 -30.62 33.75 -8.21
CA HIS A 3 -31.29 33.21 -9.42
C HIS A 3 -30.58 32.05 -10.15
N GLY A 4 -29.50 31.45 -9.61
CA GLY A 4 -28.78 30.35 -10.29
C GLY A 4 -29.11 28.92 -9.82
N SER A 5 -29.73 28.73 -8.64
CA SER A 5 -29.75 27.41 -8.00
C SER A 5 -31.00 26.56 -8.28
N GLU A 6 -32.10 27.13 -8.77
CA GLU A 6 -33.35 26.39 -8.98
C GLU A 6 -33.44 25.69 -10.35
N ALA A 7 -32.62 26.09 -11.33
CA ALA A 7 -32.71 25.57 -12.70
C ALA A 7 -32.05 24.19 -12.92
N HIS A 8 -31.11 23.78 -12.05
CA HIS A 8 -30.32 22.56 -12.26
C HIS A 8 -30.91 21.30 -11.60
N LEU A 9 -31.86 21.45 -10.66
CA LEU A 9 -32.49 20.32 -9.99
C LEU A 9 -33.54 19.61 -10.86
N GLY A 10 -34.21 20.32 -11.77
CA GLY A 10 -35.23 19.75 -12.66
C GLY A 10 -34.67 18.82 -13.74
N ALA A 11 -33.56 19.22 -14.37
CA ALA A 11 -33.00 18.51 -15.52
C ALA A 11 -32.48 17.09 -15.19
N ASN A 12 -32.03 16.85 -13.95
CA ASN A 12 -31.49 15.55 -13.54
C ASN A 12 -32.55 14.54 -13.08
N PHE A 13 -33.80 14.97 -12.83
CA PHE A 13 -34.84 14.14 -12.18
C PHE A 13 -36.16 14.04 -12.96
N GLU A 14 -36.33 14.72 -14.09
CA GLU A 14 -37.58 14.71 -14.86
C GLU A 14 -37.84 13.45 -15.71
N GLY A 15 -36.84 12.57 -15.87
CA GLY A 15 -37.01 11.24 -16.48
C GLY A 15 -37.22 10.17 -15.40
N GLY A 16 -38.36 9.49 -15.38
CA GLY A 16 -38.53 8.29 -14.55
C GLY A 16 -37.34 7.34 -14.76
N ALA A 17 -36.77 6.81 -13.67
CA ALA A 17 -35.51 6.07 -13.70
C ALA A 17 -35.58 4.84 -14.62
N ASP A 18 -35.21 5.04 -15.89
CA ASP A 18 -34.99 3.96 -16.83
C ASP A 18 -33.67 3.29 -16.46
N LEU A 19 -33.76 2.22 -15.66
CA LEU A 19 -32.62 1.40 -15.23
C LEU A 19 -31.91 0.71 -16.43
N SER A 20 -32.47 0.80 -17.63
CA SER A 20 -31.86 0.30 -18.88
C SER A 20 -31.14 1.39 -19.69
N ALA A 21 -31.23 2.66 -19.30
CA ALA A 21 -30.50 3.74 -19.96
C ALA A 21 -28.97 3.58 -19.78
N PRO A 22 -28.18 3.77 -20.85
CA PRO A 22 -26.74 3.64 -20.78
C PRO A 22 -26.12 4.70 -19.85
N VAL A 23 -25.24 4.26 -18.95
CA VAL A 23 -24.51 5.14 -18.03
C VAL A 23 -23.18 5.52 -18.69
N HIS A 24 -22.91 6.82 -18.77
CA HIS A 24 -21.67 7.33 -19.36
C HIS A 24 -20.51 7.19 -18.38
N ARG A 25 -19.46 6.45 -18.75
CA ARG A 25 -18.15 6.53 -18.09
C ARG A 25 -17.32 7.61 -18.76
N GLN A 26 -16.75 8.49 -17.95
CA GLN A 26 -15.90 9.59 -18.42
C GLN A 26 -14.42 9.19 -18.36
N MET A 27 -13.72 9.36 -19.49
CA MET A 27 -12.27 9.32 -19.54
C MET A 27 -11.75 10.71 -19.89
N ILE A 28 -11.06 11.34 -18.96
CA ILE A 28 -10.46 12.66 -19.15
C ILE A 28 -9.15 12.51 -19.93
N VAL A 29 -9.02 13.28 -21.00
CA VAL A 29 -7.92 13.24 -21.97
C VAL A 29 -7.34 14.65 -22.09
N SER A 30 -6.02 14.74 -21.94
CA SER A 30 -5.28 15.99 -22.13
C SER A 30 -4.69 16.07 -23.53
N GLY A 31 -4.34 17.28 -23.96
CA GLY A 31 -3.68 17.49 -25.26
C GLY A 31 -2.40 16.68 -25.41
N GLU A 32 -1.65 16.50 -24.32
CA GLU A 32 -0.42 15.69 -24.30
C GLU A 32 -0.69 14.20 -24.59
N MET A 33 -1.79 13.64 -24.07
CA MET A 33 -2.16 12.24 -24.33
C MET A 33 -2.47 12.01 -25.81
N LEU A 34 -3.21 12.92 -26.44
CA LEU A 34 -3.58 12.82 -27.86
C LEU A 34 -2.37 12.99 -28.78
N LYS A 35 -1.44 13.85 -28.37
CA LYS A 35 -0.24 14.15 -29.16
C LYS A 35 0.72 12.96 -29.27
N ARG A 36 0.72 12.03 -28.30
CA ARG A 36 1.50 10.78 -28.38
C ARG A 36 1.13 9.89 -29.56
N PHE A 37 -0.06 10.11 -30.13
CA PHE A 37 -0.55 9.40 -31.32
C PHE A 37 -0.31 10.17 -32.63
N ARG A 38 0.44 11.28 -32.57
CA ARG A 38 0.96 11.98 -33.74
C ARG A 38 2.46 11.70 -33.87
N GLU A 39 2.85 11.06 -34.98
CA GLU A 39 4.26 10.87 -35.30
C GLU A 39 4.99 12.23 -35.32
N ASP A 40 6.21 12.26 -34.75
CA ASP A 40 7.20 13.36 -34.79
C ASP A 40 7.00 14.63 -33.93
N ALA A 41 6.21 14.63 -32.86
CA ALA A 41 6.10 15.82 -32.01
C ALA A 41 6.86 15.71 -30.66
N PRO A 42 7.71 16.69 -30.29
CA PRO A 42 8.37 16.70 -28.97
C PRO A 42 7.33 16.84 -27.83
N PRO A 43 7.64 16.35 -26.60
CA PRO A 43 6.76 16.49 -25.45
C PRO A 43 6.50 17.96 -25.14
N ASP A 44 5.23 18.31 -24.92
CA ASP A 44 4.83 19.67 -24.60
C ASP A 44 5.21 20.02 -23.17
N ARG A 45 5.89 21.15 -23.01
CA ARG A 45 6.39 21.61 -21.70
C ARG A 45 5.56 22.75 -21.12
N THR A 46 4.75 23.41 -21.94
CA THR A 46 3.94 24.56 -21.51
C THR A 46 2.45 24.29 -21.71
N THR A 47 1.63 24.85 -20.83
CA THR A 47 0.16 24.75 -20.87
C THR A 47 -0.40 25.19 -22.23
N ASP A 48 0.16 26.28 -22.81
CA ASP A 48 -0.23 26.77 -24.14
C ASP A 48 -0.03 25.74 -25.25
N GLN A 49 1.03 24.94 -25.18
CA GLN A 49 1.29 23.92 -26.20
C GLN A 49 0.27 22.80 -26.12
N LYS A 50 -0.10 22.38 -24.91
CA LYS A 50 -1.11 21.35 -24.68
C LYS A 50 -2.51 21.82 -25.09
N ASN A 51 -2.85 23.07 -24.76
CA ASN A 51 -4.14 23.67 -25.11
C ASN A 51 -4.34 23.74 -26.63
N ARG A 52 -3.29 24.05 -27.40
CA ARG A 52 -3.35 24.09 -28.87
C ARG A 52 -3.77 22.76 -29.51
N GLU A 53 -3.42 21.63 -28.90
CA GLU A 53 -3.86 20.32 -29.42
C GLU A 53 -5.35 20.11 -29.16
N ILE A 54 -5.86 20.51 -27.98
CA ILE A 54 -7.30 20.47 -27.70
C ILE A 54 -8.07 21.45 -28.59
N ASP A 55 -7.56 22.66 -28.82
CA ASP A 55 -8.17 23.64 -29.72
C ASP A 55 -8.31 23.11 -31.16
N ARG A 56 -7.30 22.37 -31.64
CA ARG A 56 -7.33 21.71 -32.95
C ARG A 56 -8.41 20.63 -33.00
N VAL A 57 -8.46 19.78 -31.98
CA VAL A 57 -9.45 18.72 -31.89
C VAL A 57 -10.86 19.30 -31.84
N GLU A 58 -11.08 20.32 -31.02
CA GLU A 58 -12.37 21.02 -30.95
C GLU A 58 -12.76 21.63 -32.30
N LYS A 59 -11.82 22.26 -33.01
CA LYS A 59 -12.06 22.83 -34.33
C LYS A 59 -12.47 21.76 -35.34
N ASP A 60 -11.81 20.61 -35.36
CA ASP A 60 -12.11 19.53 -36.29
C ASP A 60 -13.47 18.88 -35.96
N LEU A 61 -13.79 18.71 -34.67
CA LEU A 61 -15.10 18.24 -34.21
C LEU A 61 -16.23 19.21 -34.59
N ARG A 62 -16.01 20.52 -34.45
CA ARG A 62 -16.94 21.57 -34.93
C ARG A 62 -17.18 21.51 -36.43
N ASN A 63 -16.18 21.08 -37.21
CA ASN A 63 -16.29 20.89 -38.66
C ASN A 63 -16.94 19.55 -39.05
N GLY A 64 -17.35 18.73 -38.08
CA GLY A 64 -17.98 17.43 -38.32
C GLY A 64 -16.99 16.32 -38.68
N THR A 65 -15.69 16.52 -38.44
CA THR A 65 -14.62 15.57 -38.78
C THR A 65 -13.94 15.03 -37.53
N LEU A 66 -13.62 13.73 -37.50
CA LEU A 66 -12.87 13.11 -36.41
C LEU A 66 -11.35 13.28 -36.65
N PRO A 67 -10.63 14.02 -35.78
CA PRO A 67 -9.19 14.20 -35.95
C PRO A 67 -8.40 12.89 -35.76
N ALA A 68 -7.39 12.66 -36.60
CA ALA A 68 -6.62 11.40 -36.63
C ALA A 68 -5.94 11.05 -35.30
N SER A 69 -5.49 12.06 -34.53
CA SER A 69 -4.90 11.84 -33.20
C SER A 69 -5.91 11.31 -32.19
N LEU A 70 -7.17 11.77 -32.26
CA LEU A 70 -8.26 11.29 -31.43
C LEU A 70 -8.73 9.91 -31.87
N MET A 71 -8.83 9.67 -33.18
CA MET A 71 -9.14 8.35 -33.74
C MET A 71 -8.13 7.29 -33.29
N ALA A 72 -6.83 7.55 -33.49
CA ALA A 72 -5.76 6.63 -33.07
C ALA A 72 -5.74 6.42 -31.55
N PHE A 73 -6.08 7.45 -30.76
CA PHE A 73 -6.24 7.31 -29.30
C PHE A 73 -7.42 6.39 -28.95
N LEU A 74 -8.58 6.55 -29.58
CA LEU A 74 -9.77 5.72 -29.33
C LEU A 74 -9.50 4.26 -29.71
N GLU A 75 -8.88 4.02 -30.87
CA GLU A 75 -8.47 2.68 -31.32
C GLU A 75 -7.48 2.02 -30.35
N ALA A 76 -6.46 2.78 -29.89
CA ALA A 76 -5.50 2.28 -28.91
C ALA A 76 -6.14 1.96 -27.54
N LYS A 77 -7.28 2.59 -27.23
CA LYS A 77 -8.10 2.28 -26.06
C LYS A 77 -9.14 1.18 -26.32
N GLY A 78 -9.14 0.58 -27.51
CA GLY A 78 -10.04 -0.51 -27.89
C GLY A 78 -11.49 -0.07 -28.11
N LEU A 79 -11.71 1.22 -28.34
CA LEU A 79 -13.02 1.77 -28.70
C LEU A 79 -13.16 1.74 -30.21
N ASP A 80 -13.97 0.81 -30.72
CA ASP A 80 -14.29 0.70 -32.14
C ASP A 80 -15.29 1.79 -32.51
N VAL A 81 -14.91 2.66 -33.44
CA VAL A 81 -15.71 3.82 -33.84
C VAL A 81 -16.21 3.61 -35.26
N ASP A 82 -17.49 3.24 -35.37
CA ASP A 82 -18.15 2.98 -36.64
C ASP A 82 -18.47 4.31 -37.35
N GLY A 83 -17.48 4.83 -38.09
CA GLY A 83 -17.63 5.93 -39.05
C GLY A 83 -17.05 7.28 -38.63
N GLU A 84 -16.56 8.04 -39.62
CA GLU A 84 -15.94 9.38 -39.47
C GLU A 84 -16.95 10.50 -39.15
N THR A 85 -18.24 10.20 -39.08
CA THR A 85 -19.30 11.20 -38.91
C THR A 85 -19.38 11.69 -37.47
N VAL A 86 -19.12 12.98 -37.27
CA VAL A 86 -19.24 13.65 -35.98
C VAL A 86 -20.48 14.54 -35.99
N THR A 87 -21.41 14.31 -35.06
CA THR A 87 -22.65 15.10 -34.95
C THR A 87 -22.74 15.79 -33.58
N PRO A 88 -23.10 17.08 -33.49
CA PRO A 88 -23.31 17.74 -32.21
C PRO A 88 -24.49 17.11 -31.46
N VAL A 89 -24.37 16.97 -30.14
CA VAL A 89 -25.45 16.46 -29.29
C VAL A 89 -26.41 17.62 -28.97
N GLU A 90 -27.69 17.47 -29.28
CA GLU A 90 -28.70 18.51 -29.03
C GLU A 90 -28.79 18.83 -27.53
N GLY A 91 -28.75 20.12 -27.18
CA GLY A 91 -28.91 20.60 -25.81
C GLY A 91 -27.64 20.66 -24.95
N SER A 92 -26.47 20.27 -25.47
CA SER A 92 -25.18 20.36 -24.76
C SER A 92 -24.16 21.14 -25.60
N HIS A 93 -23.56 22.18 -25.01
CA HIS A 93 -22.49 22.94 -25.66
C HIS A 93 -21.16 22.19 -25.52
N GLY A 94 -20.41 22.08 -26.63
CA GLY A 94 -19.11 21.41 -26.61
C GLY A 94 -19.16 19.88 -26.56
N ARG A 95 -20.31 19.25 -26.90
CA ARG A 95 -20.48 17.79 -26.92
C ARG A 95 -20.79 17.26 -28.31
N TRP A 96 -20.04 16.26 -28.75
CA TRP A 96 -20.17 15.64 -30.07
C TRP A 96 -20.27 14.13 -29.95
N ARG A 97 -21.17 13.52 -30.72
CA ARG A 97 -21.28 12.07 -30.88
C ARG A 97 -20.47 11.61 -32.08
N ILE A 98 -19.71 10.54 -31.91
CA ILE A 98 -18.90 9.93 -32.97
C ILE A 98 -19.62 8.68 -33.46
N GLY A 99 -20.01 8.68 -34.74
CA GLY A 99 -20.65 7.53 -35.38
C GLY A 99 -21.91 7.04 -34.67
N THR A 100 -22.09 5.73 -34.62
CA THR A 100 -23.21 5.05 -33.94
C THR A 100 -22.80 4.27 -32.69
N SER A 101 -21.51 4.29 -32.35
CA SER A 101 -20.84 3.43 -31.37
C SER A 101 -21.03 3.83 -29.90
N GLY A 102 -21.99 4.70 -29.57
CA GLY A 102 -22.23 5.15 -28.19
C GLY A 102 -21.04 5.88 -27.56
N VAL A 103 -20.17 6.48 -28.40
CA VAL A 103 -19.02 7.27 -27.99
C VAL A 103 -19.32 8.74 -28.21
N GLU A 104 -19.14 9.55 -27.16
CA GLU A 104 -19.29 10.98 -27.23
C GLU A 104 -18.06 11.68 -26.68
N VAL A 105 -17.79 12.89 -27.17
CA VAL A 105 -16.65 13.70 -26.76
C VAL A 105 -17.18 15.03 -26.27
N LEU A 106 -16.85 15.35 -25.02
CA LEU A 106 -17.16 16.61 -24.39
C LEU A 106 -15.86 17.40 -24.24
N VAL A 107 -15.75 18.55 -24.89
CA VAL A 107 -14.58 19.43 -24.74
C VAL A 107 -14.93 20.49 -23.69
N GLN A 108 -14.06 20.67 -22.70
CA GLN A 108 -14.24 21.70 -21.69
C GLN A 108 -14.28 23.08 -22.37
N GLU A 109 -15.35 23.84 -22.14
CA GLU A 109 -15.40 25.24 -22.58
C GLU A 109 -14.26 26.01 -21.91
N GLY A 110 -13.53 26.80 -22.70
CA GLY A 110 -12.55 27.70 -22.12
C GLY A 110 -13.28 28.77 -21.31
N GLU A 111 -13.03 28.88 -20.01
CA GLU A 111 -13.45 30.03 -19.22
C GLU A 111 -12.78 31.28 -19.79
N VAL A 112 -13.48 31.97 -20.70
CA VAL A 112 -13.18 33.36 -21.04
C VAL A 112 -13.91 34.19 -20.02
N HIS A 113 -13.30 34.42 -18.86
CA HIS A 113 -13.72 35.53 -18.01
C HIS A 113 -13.46 36.83 -18.80
N GLU A 114 -14.52 37.44 -19.34
CA GLU A 114 -14.49 38.81 -19.88
C GLU A 114 -14.04 39.76 -18.77
N GLY A 115 -12.73 40.02 -18.70
CA GLY A 115 -12.14 40.92 -17.71
C GLY A 115 -10.65 40.73 -17.48
N ASP A 116 -10.09 39.52 -17.63
CA ASP A 116 -8.71 39.24 -17.25
C ASP A 116 -7.96 38.39 -18.30
N GLU A 117 -7.51 39.05 -19.37
CA GLU A 117 -6.62 38.47 -20.39
C GLU A 117 -5.27 37.95 -19.83
N LYS A 118 -5.00 38.12 -18.52
CA LYS A 118 -3.78 37.65 -17.86
C LYS A 118 -3.94 36.44 -16.94
N GLU A 119 -5.16 36.03 -16.55
CA GLU A 119 -5.38 34.85 -15.69
C GLU A 119 -5.77 33.58 -16.46
N SER A 120 -6.22 33.69 -17.71
CA SER A 120 -6.51 32.52 -18.57
C SER A 120 -5.24 31.78 -19.04
N ALA A 121 -4.05 32.32 -18.79
CA ALA A 121 -2.75 31.80 -19.24
C ALA A 121 -2.21 30.58 -18.45
N GLY A 122 -3.02 29.91 -17.63
CA GLY A 122 -2.54 28.91 -16.67
C GLY A 122 -3.25 27.55 -16.65
N HIS A 123 -4.46 27.43 -17.20
CA HIS A 123 -5.26 26.21 -17.06
C HIS A 123 -5.14 25.30 -18.29
N GLU A 124 -4.79 24.04 -18.07
CA GLU A 124 -4.68 23.02 -19.12
C GLU A 124 -6.10 22.59 -19.55
N ARG A 125 -6.46 22.87 -20.80
CA ARG A 125 -7.72 22.41 -21.40
C ARG A 125 -7.70 20.90 -21.54
N GLN A 126 -8.85 20.27 -21.33
CA GLN A 126 -9.02 18.83 -21.43
C GLN A 126 -10.30 18.51 -22.21
N LEU A 127 -10.39 17.28 -22.71
CA LEU A 127 -11.62 16.71 -23.26
C LEU A 127 -11.98 15.44 -22.50
N ALA A 128 -13.27 15.15 -22.37
CA ALA A 128 -13.79 13.92 -21.80
C ALA A 128 -14.35 13.05 -22.92
N VAL A 129 -13.85 11.82 -23.01
CA VAL A 129 -14.47 10.76 -23.82
C VAL A 129 -15.51 10.06 -22.95
N LEU A 130 -16.77 10.12 -23.38
CA LEU A 130 -17.91 9.51 -22.74
C LEU A 130 -18.23 8.20 -23.47
N THR A 131 -18.28 7.11 -22.73
CA THR A 131 -18.62 5.78 -23.27
C THR A 131 -19.86 5.25 -22.59
N GLU A 132 -20.82 4.80 -23.40
CA GLU A 132 -22.00 4.12 -22.89
C GLU A 132 -21.62 2.80 -22.23
N SER A 133 -22.08 2.59 -21.00
CA SER A 133 -21.83 1.37 -20.24
C SER A 133 -23.10 0.91 -19.52
N SER A 134 -23.22 -0.39 -19.30
CA SER A 134 -24.32 -0.92 -18.50
C SER A 134 -24.20 -0.47 -17.04
N LEU A 135 -25.35 -0.30 -16.38
CA LEU A 135 -25.41 0.10 -14.96
C LEU A 135 -24.54 -0.80 -14.06
N LEU A 136 -24.53 -2.12 -14.30
CA LEU A 136 -23.76 -3.07 -13.49
C LEU A 136 -22.25 -2.85 -13.66
N VAL A 137 -21.80 -2.60 -14.88
CA VAL A 137 -20.39 -2.28 -15.18
C VAL A 137 -19.99 -0.97 -14.51
N ALA A 138 -20.84 0.07 -14.62
CA ALA A 138 -20.60 1.35 -13.97
C ALA A 138 -20.53 1.22 -12.43
N LEU A 139 -21.44 0.48 -11.81
CA LEU A 139 -21.43 0.22 -10.37
C LEU A 139 -20.21 -0.57 -9.93
N PHE A 140 -19.80 -1.59 -10.70
CA PHE A 140 -18.64 -2.40 -10.39
C PHE A 140 -17.34 -1.56 -10.40
N PHE A 141 -17.14 -0.77 -11.45
CA PHE A 141 -15.95 0.07 -11.53
C PHE A 141 -16.02 1.29 -10.59
N GLY A 142 -17.22 1.79 -10.30
CA GLY A 142 -17.44 2.79 -9.25
C GLY A 142 -17.02 2.25 -7.87
N PHE A 143 -17.39 1.01 -7.56
CA PHE A 143 -16.92 0.30 -6.37
C PHE A 143 -15.39 0.16 -6.36
N CYS A 144 -14.79 -0.24 -7.48
CA CYS A 144 -13.34 -0.35 -7.61
C CYS A 144 -12.63 0.98 -7.33
N ALA A 145 -13.08 2.08 -7.95
CA ALA A 145 -12.51 3.42 -7.73
C ALA A 145 -12.71 3.91 -6.28
N ALA A 146 -13.87 3.63 -5.67
CA ALA A 146 -14.19 4.02 -4.31
C ALA A 146 -13.30 3.35 -3.25
N MET A 147 -12.66 2.21 -3.55
CA MET A 147 -11.74 1.54 -2.61
C MET A 147 -10.54 2.41 -2.22
N LEU A 148 -10.15 3.39 -3.05
CA LEU A 148 -9.13 4.38 -2.68
C LEU A 148 -9.57 5.24 -1.49
N GLY A 149 -10.87 5.54 -1.37
CA GLY A 149 -11.43 6.39 -0.33
C GLY A 149 -11.50 5.76 1.07
N ILE A 150 -11.13 4.49 1.21
CA ILE A 150 -11.14 3.74 2.49
C ILE A 150 -9.71 3.44 2.97
N SER A 151 -8.69 3.94 2.29
CA SER A 151 -7.32 3.81 2.76
C SER A 151 -7.06 4.61 4.04
N GLY A 152 -6.21 4.11 4.93
CA GLY A 152 -5.83 4.75 6.20
C GLY A 152 -6.29 3.97 7.44
N PHE A 153 -7.27 3.06 7.31
CA PHE A 153 -7.72 2.20 8.42
C PHE A 153 -6.60 1.25 8.89
N GLU A 154 -5.76 0.80 7.96
CA GLU A 154 -4.60 -0.05 8.22
C GLU A 154 -3.53 0.66 9.03
N SER A 155 -3.43 1.98 8.93
CA SER A 155 -2.44 2.75 9.68
C SER A 155 -2.68 2.66 11.19
N SER A 156 -3.93 2.50 11.65
CA SER A 156 -4.24 2.28 13.07
C SER A 156 -3.62 0.98 13.61
N ALA A 157 -3.48 -0.05 12.77
CA ALA A 157 -2.87 -1.31 13.17
C ALA A 157 -1.35 -1.20 13.38
N ASN A 158 -0.68 -0.23 12.74
CA ASN A 158 0.77 -0.06 12.83
C ASN A 158 1.27 0.35 14.22
N PHE A 159 0.44 1.04 15.01
CA PHE A 159 0.76 1.49 16.36
C PHE A 159 -0.19 0.89 17.41
N VAL A 160 -0.83 -0.25 17.09
CA VAL A 160 -1.74 -0.94 18.01
C VAL A 160 -1.03 -1.32 19.33
N GLU A 161 0.28 -1.57 19.29
CA GLU A 161 1.10 -1.86 20.46
C GLU A 161 1.22 -0.67 21.44
N GLU A 162 0.99 0.56 20.95
CA GLU A 162 1.03 1.80 21.73
C GLU A 162 -0.36 2.24 22.21
N GLN A 163 -1.43 1.58 21.74
CA GLN A 163 -2.81 1.89 22.12
C GLN A 163 -3.21 1.19 23.42
N GLU A 164 -4.08 1.84 24.21
CA GLU A 164 -4.67 1.19 25.37
C GLU A 164 -5.58 0.00 24.97
N PRO A 165 -5.69 -1.03 25.84
CA PRO A 165 -6.54 -2.19 25.56
C PRO A 165 -7.99 -1.79 25.23
N GLY A 166 -8.51 -2.28 24.10
CA GLY A 166 -9.89 -2.03 23.67
C GLY A 166 -10.12 -0.68 22.98
N VAL A 167 -9.07 0.12 22.70
CA VAL A 167 -9.18 1.35 21.90
C VAL A 167 -9.23 1.05 20.41
N PHE A 168 -8.40 0.14 19.91
CA PHE A 168 -8.32 -0.24 18.49
C PHE A 168 -9.69 -0.51 17.82
N PRO A 169 -10.62 -1.28 18.42
CA PRO A 169 -11.93 -1.55 17.82
C PRO A 169 -12.82 -0.30 17.79
N LYS A 170 -12.70 0.57 18.82
CA LYS A 170 -13.41 1.86 18.87
C LYS A 170 -12.89 2.78 17.78
N THR A 171 -11.58 2.80 17.54
CA THR A 171 -10.96 3.58 16.46
C THR A 171 -11.51 3.16 15.10
N LEU A 172 -11.50 1.86 14.79
CA LEU A 172 -12.05 1.34 13.52
C LEU A 172 -13.53 1.66 13.36
N ARG A 173 -14.34 1.46 14.41
CA ARG A 173 -15.77 1.77 14.39
C ARG A 173 -16.03 3.25 14.14
N ASN A 174 -15.33 4.14 14.86
CA ASN A 174 -15.53 5.57 14.75
C ASN A 174 -15.09 6.10 13.37
N MET A 175 -13.96 5.60 12.84
CA MET A 175 -13.52 5.91 11.48
C MET A 175 -14.54 5.45 10.44
N TRP A 176 -15.10 4.24 10.60
CA TRP A 176 -16.10 3.70 9.69
C TRP A 176 -17.39 4.54 9.69
N ILE A 177 -17.85 4.98 10.86
CA ILE A 177 -19.01 5.89 10.97
C ILE A 177 -18.71 7.22 10.26
N ALA A 178 -17.55 7.81 10.52
CA ALA A 178 -17.17 9.08 9.89
C ALA A 178 -17.15 8.97 8.36
N VAL A 179 -16.49 7.93 7.81
CA VAL A 179 -16.42 7.70 6.36
C VAL A 179 -17.80 7.43 5.75
N SER A 180 -18.65 6.68 6.45
CA SER A 180 -20.01 6.35 5.99
C SER A 180 -20.94 7.57 5.93
N ILE A 181 -20.63 8.63 6.68
CA ILE A 181 -21.40 9.88 6.67
C ILE A 181 -20.76 10.88 5.72
N LEU A 182 -19.46 11.13 5.86
CA LEU A 182 -18.74 12.16 5.11
C LEU A 182 -18.68 11.85 3.62
N ASN A 183 -18.27 10.63 3.21
CA ASN A 183 -18.09 10.34 1.78
C ASN A 183 -19.41 10.43 0.98
N PRO A 184 -20.53 9.82 1.43
CA PRO A 184 -21.81 9.99 0.73
C PRO A 184 -22.33 11.43 0.77
N SER A 185 -22.12 12.16 1.89
CA SER A 185 -22.54 13.56 1.97
C SER A 185 -21.77 14.44 0.99
N MET A 186 -20.46 14.24 0.87
CA MET A 186 -19.64 14.96 -0.10
C MET A 186 -20.04 14.63 -1.53
N ALA A 187 -20.24 13.35 -1.86
CA ALA A 187 -20.71 12.95 -3.19
C ALA A 187 -22.09 13.56 -3.52
N PHE A 188 -23.02 13.56 -2.56
CA PHE A 188 -24.33 14.20 -2.72
C PHE A 188 -24.22 15.70 -2.94
N LEU A 189 -23.41 16.41 -2.14
CA LEU A 189 -23.19 17.85 -2.30
C LEU A 189 -22.55 18.19 -3.66
N THR A 190 -21.57 17.38 -4.10
CA THR A 190 -20.98 17.55 -5.43
C THR A 190 -22.02 17.42 -6.53
N LEU A 191 -22.86 16.37 -6.50
CA LEU A 191 -23.89 16.13 -7.51
C LEU A 191 -25.07 17.12 -7.44
N ALA A 192 -25.29 17.75 -6.29
CA ALA A 192 -26.33 18.76 -6.11
C ALA A 192 -25.90 20.15 -6.63
N VAL A 193 -24.60 20.41 -6.71
CA VAL A 193 -24.05 21.73 -7.09
C VAL A 193 -23.48 21.72 -8.49
N LEU A 194 -22.76 20.66 -8.89
CA LEU A 194 -22.04 20.58 -10.15
C LEU A 194 -22.74 19.60 -11.11
N PRO A 195 -22.87 19.97 -12.40
CA PRO A 195 -23.23 19.01 -13.44
C PRO A 195 -22.23 17.84 -13.48
N VAL A 196 -22.73 16.61 -13.67
CA VAL A 196 -21.88 15.39 -13.73
C VAL A 196 -20.81 15.50 -14.81
N GLU A 197 -21.12 16.22 -15.88
CA GLU A 197 -20.24 16.53 -17.01
C GLU A 197 -18.99 17.36 -16.60
N GLU A 198 -19.10 18.19 -15.57
CA GLU A 198 -18.02 19.08 -15.11
C GLU A 198 -17.13 18.47 -14.02
N VAL A 199 -17.61 17.42 -13.34
CA VAL A 199 -16.91 16.79 -12.21
C VAL A 199 -15.56 16.21 -12.64
N GLY A 200 -15.51 15.59 -13.83
CA GLY A 200 -14.29 14.98 -14.35
C GLY A 200 -13.18 15.99 -14.63
N PHE A 201 -13.52 17.18 -15.11
CA PHE A 201 -12.55 18.24 -15.44
C PHE A 201 -11.90 18.88 -14.20
N HIS A 202 -12.61 18.91 -13.07
CA HIS A 202 -12.13 19.52 -11.83
C HIS A 202 -11.62 18.49 -10.80
N LYS A 203 -11.44 17.23 -11.18
CA LYS A 203 -11.13 16.10 -10.26
C LYS A 203 -9.93 16.36 -9.32
N ASP A 204 -8.91 17.09 -9.76
CA ASP A 204 -7.68 17.30 -8.99
C ASP A 204 -7.87 18.29 -7.82
N HIS A 205 -8.86 19.17 -7.91
CA HIS A 205 -9.14 20.22 -6.92
C HIS A 205 -10.65 20.41 -6.69
N LEU A 206 -11.41 19.32 -6.82
CA LEU A 206 -12.87 19.30 -6.86
C LEU A 206 -13.51 20.02 -5.66
N LEU A 207 -12.96 19.83 -4.46
CA LEU A 207 -13.49 20.47 -3.25
C LEU A 207 -13.28 21.98 -3.22
N ALA A 208 -12.13 22.45 -3.71
CA ALA A 208 -11.85 23.88 -3.79
C ALA A 208 -12.74 24.56 -4.83
N HIS A 209 -12.96 23.91 -5.97
CA HIS A 209 -13.90 24.38 -6.99
C HIS A 209 -15.35 24.37 -6.49
N LEU A 210 -15.77 23.30 -5.81
CA LEU A 210 -17.08 23.24 -5.15
C LEU A 210 -17.28 24.38 -4.14
N GLY A 211 -16.23 24.71 -3.37
CA GLY A 211 -16.25 25.86 -2.45
C GLY A 211 -16.40 27.20 -3.17
N ASP A 212 -15.76 27.35 -4.33
CA ASP A 212 -15.82 28.55 -5.16
C ASP A 212 -17.23 28.77 -5.72
N VAL A 213 -17.82 27.73 -6.32
CA VAL A 213 -19.17 27.79 -6.90
C VAL A 213 -20.25 28.02 -5.82
N THR A 214 -20.09 27.43 -4.63
CA THR A 214 -21.11 27.53 -3.56
C THR A 214 -21.04 28.82 -2.75
N ALA A 215 -19.83 29.28 -2.39
CA ALA A 215 -19.64 30.38 -1.45
C ALA A 215 -18.60 31.42 -1.90
N GLY A 216 -17.99 31.27 -3.07
CA GLY A 216 -17.01 32.19 -3.64
C GLY A 216 -15.56 31.95 -3.17
N GLY A 217 -14.64 32.78 -3.67
CA GLY A 217 -13.19 32.57 -3.53
C GLY A 217 -12.63 32.48 -2.11
N TRP A 218 -13.32 32.99 -1.08
CA TRP A 218 -12.86 32.85 0.31
C TRP A 218 -12.91 31.39 0.78
N LEU A 219 -13.95 30.64 0.40
CA LEU A 219 -14.10 29.24 0.78
C LEU A 219 -13.13 28.37 -0.01
N LYS A 220 -12.93 28.69 -1.30
CA LYS A 220 -11.87 28.10 -2.13
C LYS A 220 -10.49 28.23 -1.47
N LEU A 221 -10.14 29.44 -1.00
CA LEU A 221 -8.87 29.69 -0.33
C LEU A 221 -8.75 28.88 0.97
N LEU A 222 -9.79 28.88 1.80
CA LEU A 222 -9.81 28.12 3.05
C LEU A 222 -9.62 26.61 2.81
N ILE A 223 -10.37 26.04 1.86
CA ILE A 223 -10.27 24.62 1.50
C ILE A 223 -8.89 24.31 0.94
N SER A 224 -8.32 25.19 0.11
CA SER A 224 -6.98 24.99 -0.47
C SER A 224 -5.88 25.00 0.60
N VAL A 225 -5.95 25.92 1.57
CA VAL A 225 -5.01 25.99 2.69
C VAL A 225 -5.15 24.76 3.59
N ASP A 226 -6.39 24.37 3.92
CA ASP A 226 -6.66 23.17 4.72
C ASP A 226 -6.12 21.91 4.02
N ALA A 227 -6.40 21.74 2.73
CA ALA A 227 -5.89 20.64 1.92
C ALA A 227 -4.36 20.59 1.92
N ALA A 228 -3.68 21.73 1.79
CA ALA A 228 -2.22 21.79 1.85
C ALA A 228 -1.67 21.36 3.22
N LEU A 229 -2.31 21.77 4.32
CA LEU A 229 -1.93 21.37 5.68
C LEU A 229 -2.16 19.87 5.92
N VAL A 230 -3.32 19.35 5.53
CA VAL A 230 -3.69 17.93 5.69
C VAL A 230 -2.78 17.03 4.86
N LEU A 231 -2.51 17.38 3.59
CA LEU A 231 -1.59 16.62 2.73
C LEU A 231 -0.15 16.65 3.25
N SER A 232 0.30 17.79 3.80
CA SER A 232 1.61 17.88 4.48
C SER A 232 1.68 16.96 5.70
N GLY A 233 0.58 16.87 6.46
CA GLY A 233 0.42 15.91 7.55
C GLY A 233 0.53 14.46 7.09
N ALA A 234 -0.14 14.10 5.98
CA ALA A 234 -0.07 12.75 5.40
C ALA A 234 1.35 12.36 4.93
N VAL A 235 2.12 13.33 4.41
CA VAL A 235 3.53 13.11 4.09
C VAL A 235 4.33 12.83 5.36
N LEU A 236 4.15 13.64 6.40
CA LEU A 236 4.85 13.45 7.68
C LEU A 236 4.54 12.09 8.32
N THR A 237 3.28 11.67 8.34
CA THR A 237 2.88 10.36 8.89
C THR A 237 3.47 9.22 8.08
N SER A 238 3.60 9.36 6.75
CA SER A 238 4.27 8.39 5.89
C SER A 238 5.75 8.22 6.26
N TYR A 239 6.47 9.31 6.56
CA TYR A 239 7.87 9.24 7.01
C TYR A 239 8.00 8.52 8.35
N VAL A 240 7.10 8.79 9.31
CA VAL A 240 7.08 8.10 10.61
C VAL A 240 6.79 6.61 10.42
N GLY A 241 5.76 6.27 9.64
CA GLY A 241 5.34 4.90 9.36
C GLY A 241 6.42 4.07 8.66
N VAL A 242 6.98 4.57 7.56
CA VAL A 242 8.06 3.87 6.83
C VAL A 242 9.31 3.70 7.70
N THR A 243 9.64 4.71 8.51
CA THR A 243 10.77 4.62 9.44
C THR A 243 10.58 3.50 10.44
N GLY A 244 9.40 3.40 11.08
CA GLY A 244 9.06 2.33 12.01
C GLY A 244 9.06 0.94 11.37
N LEU A 245 8.41 0.81 10.20
CA LEU A 245 8.29 -0.46 9.47
C LEU A 245 9.66 -0.98 9.03
N VAL A 246 10.44 -0.16 8.33
CA VAL A 246 11.78 -0.57 7.85
C VAL A 246 12.71 -0.84 9.02
N HIS A 247 12.60 -0.09 10.12
CA HIS A 247 13.37 -0.36 11.34
C HIS A 247 13.07 -1.77 11.89
N ARG A 248 11.78 -2.10 12.06
CA ARG A 248 11.35 -3.43 12.54
C ARG A 248 11.75 -4.55 11.59
N MET A 249 11.47 -4.41 10.29
CA MET A 249 11.85 -5.40 9.27
C MET A 249 13.37 -5.60 9.18
N THR A 250 14.16 -4.55 9.43
CA THR A 250 15.63 -4.68 9.45
C THR A 250 16.10 -5.40 10.73
N LEU A 251 15.51 -5.12 11.89
CA LEU A 251 15.78 -5.88 13.13
C LEU A 251 15.41 -7.36 12.96
N ASP A 252 14.33 -7.64 12.22
CA ASP A 252 13.88 -8.98 11.86
C ASP A 252 14.71 -9.63 10.75
N ARG A 253 15.77 -8.95 10.28
CA ARG A 253 16.72 -9.42 9.26
C ARG A 253 16.11 -9.61 7.86
N CYS A 254 14.88 -9.16 7.64
CA CYS A 254 14.22 -9.13 6.34
C CYS A 254 14.82 -8.07 5.40
N LEU A 255 15.49 -7.05 5.96
CA LEU A 255 16.15 -5.97 5.23
C LEU A 255 17.63 -5.81 5.65
N PRO A 256 18.47 -5.11 4.85
CA PRO A 256 19.89 -4.94 5.15
C PRO A 256 20.16 -4.19 6.47
N GLN A 257 21.00 -4.76 7.35
CA GLN A 257 21.33 -4.20 8.68
C GLN A 257 21.91 -2.78 8.66
N PHE A 258 22.50 -2.34 7.53
CA PHE A 258 23.08 -1.01 7.43
C PHE A 258 22.04 0.12 7.54
N LEU A 259 20.75 -0.16 7.29
CA LEU A 259 19.65 0.80 7.42
C LEU A 259 19.45 1.27 8.86
N LEU A 260 19.81 0.43 9.85
CA LEU A 260 19.69 0.72 11.28
C LEU A 260 20.75 1.68 11.84
N LYS A 261 21.66 2.20 10.99
CA LYS A 261 22.69 3.14 11.46
C LYS A 261 22.04 4.43 11.96
N LYS A 262 22.15 4.65 13.28
CA LYS A 262 21.67 5.86 13.94
C LYS A 262 22.66 7.02 13.78
N ASN A 263 22.14 8.23 13.64
CA ASN A 263 22.95 9.45 13.70
C ASN A 263 23.38 9.72 15.16
N LYS A 264 24.65 10.07 15.38
CA LYS A 264 25.21 10.35 16.71
C LYS A 264 24.55 11.55 17.41
N ARG A 265 24.05 12.53 16.65
CA ARG A 265 23.50 13.79 17.22
C ARG A 265 22.02 13.70 17.59
N PHE A 266 21.22 12.98 16.80
CA PHE A 266 19.76 12.98 16.92
C PHE A 266 19.16 11.58 17.18
N GLY A 267 19.98 10.52 17.17
CA GLY A 267 19.50 9.15 17.36
C GLY A 267 18.66 8.59 16.20
N THR A 268 18.44 9.36 15.13
CA THR A 268 17.56 9.00 14.02
C THR A 268 18.21 8.04 13.01
N THR A 269 17.41 7.14 12.45
CA THR A 269 17.78 6.23 11.35
C THR A 269 17.71 6.94 10.00
N HIS A 270 18.54 7.98 9.82
CA HIS A 270 18.62 8.84 8.64
C HIS A 270 18.69 8.10 7.30
N ARG A 271 19.30 6.91 7.25
CA ARG A 271 19.39 6.11 6.02
C ARG A 271 18.02 5.64 5.51
N ILE A 272 17.10 5.31 6.43
CA ILE A 272 15.74 4.91 6.07
C ILE A 272 14.99 6.12 5.49
N ILE A 273 15.11 7.28 6.15
CA ILE A 273 14.49 8.53 5.71
C ILE A 273 15.00 8.92 4.32
N ILE A 274 16.31 8.89 4.10
CA ILE A 274 16.93 9.21 2.80
C ILE A 274 16.50 8.19 1.74
N ALA A 275 16.47 6.88 2.05
CA ALA A 275 16.03 5.87 1.11
C ALA A 275 14.56 6.06 0.71
N PHE A 276 13.68 6.40 1.66
CA PHE A 276 12.29 6.71 1.38
C PHE A 276 12.13 7.98 0.55
N PHE A 277 12.92 9.03 0.82
CA PHE A 277 12.95 10.24 -0.01
C PHE A 277 13.36 9.94 -1.46
N ILE A 278 14.44 9.15 -1.65
CA ILE A 278 14.88 8.72 -3.00
C ILE A 278 13.78 7.92 -3.70
N LEU A 279 13.10 7.02 -2.97
CA LEU A 279 11.98 6.26 -3.51
C LEU A 279 10.85 7.19 -3.95
N ALA A 280 10.43 8.14 -3.10
CA ALA A 280 9.38 9.10 -3.42
C ALA A 280 9.73 9.97 -4.64
N VAL A 281 10.96 10.48 -4.71
CA VAL A 281 11.45 11.24 -5.87
C VAL A 281 11.49 10.34 -7.12
N SER A 282 11.90 9.07 -7.00
CA SER A 282 11.93 8.15 -8.13
C SER A 282 10.52 7.93 -8.69
N VAL A 283 9.51 7.79 -7.83
CA VAL A 283 8.12 7.62 -8.25
C VAL A 283 7.64 8.87 -8.96
N LEU A 284 7.90 10.06 -8.40
CA LEU A 284 7.55 11.33 -9.03
C LEU A 284 8.15 11.47 -10.44
N VAL A 285 9.41 11.06 -10.62
CA VAL A 285 10.11 11.11 -11.92
C VAL A 285 9.56 10.07 -12.89
N VAL A 286 9.30 8.84 -12.44
CA VAL A 286 8.78 7.76 -13.30
C VAL A 286 7.34 8.03 -13.73
N THR A 287 6.54 8.68 -12.89
CA THR A 287 5.15 9.03 -13.23
C THR A 287 5.02 10.40 -13.89
N ASP A 288 6.11 11.14 -14.12
CA ASP A 288 6.10 12.54 -14.59
C ASP A 288 5.12 13.44 -13.79
N GLY A 289 4.92 13.15 -12.50
CA GLY A 289 3.94 13.85 -11.66
C GLY A 289 2.47 13.54 -11.95
N ALA A 290 2.14 12.56 -12.80
CA ALA A 290 0.77 12.13 -13.07
C ALA A 290 0.11 11.53 -11.82
N LEU A 291 -0.80 12.30 -11.19
CA LEU A 291 -1.48 11.92 -9.96
C LEU A 291 -2.29 10.63 -10.10
N GLU A 292 -2.91 10.41 -11.25
CA GLU A 292 -3.69 9.19 -11.45
C GLU A 292 -2.84 7.91 -11.47
N ALA A 293 -1.66 7.96 -12.11
CA ALA A 293 -0.74 6.83 -12.13
C ALA A 293 -0.27 6.50 -10.71
N LEU A 294 0.03 7.53 -9.92
CA LEU A 294 0.40 7.39 -8.51
C LEU A 294 -0.75 6.79 -7.67
N ALA A 295 -1.97 7.29 -7.85
CA ALA A 295 -3.16 6.78 -7.18
C ALA A 295 -3.40 5.31 -7.53
N GLY A 296 -3.24 4.93 -8.81
CA GLY A 296 -3.36 3.54 -9.26
C GLY A 296 -2.36 2.60 -8.61
N VAL A 297 -1.07 2.98 -8.57
CA VAL A 297 -0.01 2.20 -7.91
C VAL A 297 -0.32 2.03 -6.42
N TYR A 298 -0.77 3.10 -5.77
CA TYR A 298 -1.16 3.07 -4.37
C TYR A 298 -2.32 2.10 -4.13
N THR A 299 -3.42 2.19 -4.91
CA THR A 299 -4.59 1.33 -4.72
C THR A 299 -4.27 -0.14 -4.97
N LEU A 300 -3.50 -0.45 -6.02
CA LEU A 300 -3.08 -1.82 -6.32
C LEU A 300 -2.23 -2.42 -5.20
N SER A 301 -1.28 -1.64 -4.67
CA SER A 301 -0.45 -2.03 -3.53
C SER A 301 -1.29 -2.28 -2.29
N PHE A 302 -2.17 -1.33 -1.96
CA PHE A 302 -3.05 -1.39 -0.80
C PHE A 302 -3.99 -2.61 -0.85
N LEU A 303 -4.71 -2.81 -1.95
CA LEU A 303 -5.64 -3.94 -2.09
C LEU A 303 -4.92 -5.28 -2.07
N SER A 304 -3.74 -5.39 -2.68
CA SER A 304 -2.91 -6.60 -2.61
C SER A 304 -2.54 -6.95 -1.18
N VAL A 305 -2.13 -5.95 -0.39
CA VAL A 305 -1.81 -6.12 1.03
C VAL A 305 -3.05 -6.49 1.85
N MET A 306 -4.21 -5.88 1.58
CA MET A 306 -5.47 -6.22 2.25
C MET A 306 -5.91 -7.67 1.98
N VAL A 307 -5.78 -8.15 0.74
CA VAL A 307 -6.01 -9.56 0.39
C VAL A 307 -5.04 -10.46 1.16
N LEU A 308 -3.75 -10.11 1.22
CA LEU A 308 -2.75 -10.88 1.97
C LEU A 308 -3.04 -10.91 3.48
N PHE A 309 -3.50 -9.80 4.07
CA PHE A 309 -3.95 -9.76 5.47
C PHE A 309 -5.12 -10.70 5.72
N ALA A 310 -6.12 -10.70 4.83
CA ALA A 310 -7.27 -11.59 4.94
C ALA A 310 -6.86 -13.07 4.83
N VAL A 311 -5.99 -13.41 3.86
CA VAL A 311 -5.40 -14.74 3.72
C VAL A 311 -4.59 -15.13 4.96
N GLY A 312 -3.77 -14.21 5.51
CA GLY A 312 -3.01 -14.42 6.73
C GLY A 312 -3.90 -14.74 7.94
N ASN A 313 -5.04 -14.05 8.07
CA ASN A 313 -6.05 -14.34 9.08
C ASN A 313 -6.66 -15.75 8.90
N MET A 314 -6.99 -16.14 7.67
CA MET A 314 -7.47 -17.50 7.38
C MET A 314 -6.42 -18.57 7.73
N LEU A 315 -5.16 -18.35 7.36
CA LEU A 315 -4.04 -19.24 7.68
C LEU A 315 -3.85 -19.37 9.20
N LEU A 316 -3.96 -18.26 9.95
CA LEU A 316 -3.88 -18.28 11.41
C LEU A 316 -5.01 -19.11 12.04
N LYS A 317 -6.24 -18.97 11.55
CA LYS A 317 -7.40 -19.74 12.02
C LYS A 317 -7.25 -21.24 11.76
N VAL A 318 -6.64 -21.63 10.65
CA VAL A 318 -6.44 -23.04 10.28
C VAL A 318 -5.22 -23.64 10.99
N ARG A 319 -4.06 -22.98 10.91
CA ARG A 319 -2.79 -23.53 11.39
C ARG A 319 -2.55 -23.30 12.88
N ARG A 320 -3.16 -22.27 13.48
CA ARG A 320 -2.97 -21.87 14.89
C ARG A 320 -4.30 -21.62 15.60
N ALA A 321 -5.23 -22.57 15.48
CA ALA A 321 -6.59 -22.46 16.04
C ALA A 321 -6.63 -22.16 17.55
N ARG A 322 -5.63 -22.60 18.34
CA ARG A 322 -5.54 -22.32 19.78
C ARG A 322 -5.28 -20.84 20.08
N LEU A 323 -4.42 -20.19 19.28
CA LEU A 323 -4.10 -18.76 19.37
C LEU A 323 -5.24 -17.90 18.80
N ALA A 324 -5.74 -18.25 17.61
CA ALA A 324 -6.93 -17.60 17.03
C ALA A 324 -8.15 -17.75 17.97
N GLY A 325 -8.21 -18.87 18.69
CA GLY A 325 -9.21 -19.12 19.71
C GLY A 325 -9.01 -18.28 20.99
N ALA A 326 -7.81 -17.80 21.27
CA ALA A 326 -7.51 -17.01 22.46
C ALA A 326 -7.76 -15.51 22.29
N GLN A 327 -7.88 -15.03 21.04
CA GLN A 327 -8.08 -13.61 20.76
C GLN A 327 -9.46 -13.12 21.28
N PRO A 328 -9.49 -11.90 21.87
CA PRO A 328 -10.71 -11.32 22.40
C PRO A 328 -11.72 -10.95 21.29
N GLU A 329 -11.24 -10.60 20.10
CA GLU A 329 -12.08 -10.26 18.95
C GLU A 329 -11.92 -11.28 17.83
N ARG A 330 -13.05 -11.79 17.30
CA ARG A 330 -13.05 -12.78 16.22
C ARG A 330 -13.95 -12.34 15.08
N ALA A 331 -13.35 -12.20 13.90
CA ALA A 331 -14.12 -12.06 12.66
C ALA A 331 -14.71 -13.43 12.24
N PRO A 332 -16.03 -13.56 11.98
CA PRO A 332 -16.60 -14.79 11.43
C PRO A 332 -16.07 -15.12 10.03
N TRP A 333 -16.00 -16.41 9.67
CA TRP A 333 -15.45 -16.88 8.38
C TRP A 333 -16.16 -16.27 7.17
N ILE A 334 -17.48 -16.14 7.23
CA ILE A 334 -18.28 -15.59 6.14
C ILE A 334 -17.84 -14.15 5.79
N PHE A 335 -17.62 -13.30 6.78
CA PHE A 335 -17.16 -11.93 6.56
C PHE A 335 -15.75 -11.87 6.00
N VAL A 336 -14.85 -12.74 6.46
CA VAL A 336 -13.48 -12.79 5.93
C VAL A 336 -13.49 -13.24 4.46
N LEU A 337 -14.31 -14.23 4.10
CA LEU A 337 -14.44 -14.70 2.71
C LEU A 337 -15.04 -13.63 1.80
N ILE A 338 -16.14 -12.98 2.21
CA ILE A 338 -16.77 -11.91 1.45
C ILE A 338 -15.80 -10.73 1.27
N ALA A 339 -15.13 -10.29 2.33
CA ALA A 339 -14.17 -9.19 2.26
C ALA A 339 -12.99 -9.53 1.34
N THR A 340 -12.49 -10.77 1.38
CA THR A 340 -11.41 -11.22 0.48
C THR A 340 -11.86 -11.23 -0.96
N ALA A 341 -13.06 -11.75 -1.25
CA ALA A 341 -13.62 -11.78 -2.60
C ALA A 341 -13.85 -10.35 -3.14
N ALA A 342 -14.39 -9.45 -2.32
CA ALA A 342 -14.62 -8.06 -2.70
C ALA A 342 -13.31 -7.31 -2.96
N ALA A 343 -12.29 -7.47 -2.10
CA ALA A 343 -10.98 -6.85 -2.28
C ALA A 343 -10.25 -7.41 -3.51
N ALA A 344 -10.34 -8.73 -3.75
CA ALA A 344 -9.75 -9.36 -4.94
C ALA A 344 -10.46 -8.93 -6.23
N ALA A 345 -11.79 -8.78 -6.20
CA ALA A 345 -12.57 -8.26 -7.32
C ALA A 345 -12.20 -6.81 -7.62
N ALA A 346 -12.08 -5.95 -6.60
CA ALA A 346 -11.61 -4.57 -6.76
C ALA A 346 -10.19 -4.51 -7.33
N LEU A 347 -9.27 -5.33 -6.81
CA LEU A 347 -7.88 -5.39 -7.30
C LEU A 347 -7.85 -5.77 -8.78
N THR A 348 -8.61 -6.79 -9.16
CA THR A 348 -8.70 -7.26 -10.55
C THR A 348 -9.37 -6.22 -11.44
N GLY A 349 -10.45 -5.59 -10.97
CA GLY A 349 -11.15 -4.53 -11.70
C GLY A 349 -10.24 -3.35 -12.02
N ILE A 350 -9.46 -2.85 -11.05
CA ILE A 350 -8.52 -1.75 -11.28
C ILE A 350 -7.39 -2.16 -12.23
N ALA A 351 -6.85 -3.38 -12.06
CA ALA A 351 -5.79 -3.87 -12.92
C ALA A 351 -6.23 -4.02 -14.39
N VAL A 352 -7.51 -4.37 -14.61
CA VAL A 352 -8.11 -4.47 -15.95
C VAL A 352 -8.48 -3.10 -16.51
N ASP A 353 -9.06 -2.20 -15.70
CA ASP A 353 -9.50 -0.86 -16.13
C ASP A 353 -8.31 0.01 -16.57
N LYS A 354 -7.18 -0.08 -15.86
CA LYS A 354 -5.99 0.77 -16.10
C LYS A 354 -4.70 -0.07 -16.09
N PRO A 355 -4.38 -0.78 -17.19
CA PRO A 355 -3.22 -1.68 -17.27
C PRO A 355 -1.88 -0.94 -17.10
N ASP A 356 -1.81 0.33 -17.52
CA ASP A 356 -0.62 1.16 -17.35
C ASP A 356 -0.24 1.30 -15.86
N TYR A 357 -1.23 1.43 -14.97
CA TYR A 357 -0.99 1.60 -13.53
C TYR A 357 -0.50 0.29 -12.90
N PHE A 358 -0.99 -0.83 -13.42
CA PHE A 358 -0.52 -2.15 -13.03
C PHE A 358 0.94 -2.38 -13.42
N MET A 359 1.37 -1.91 -14.59
CA MET A 359 2.77 -2.01 -14.99
C MET A 359 3.69 -1.17 -14.09
N VAL A 360 3.30 0.07 -13.75
CA VAL A 360 4.07 0.89 -12.81
C VAL A 360 4.15 0.22 -11.44
N PHE A 361 3.06 -0.38 -10.95
CA PHE A 361 3.06 -1.17 -9.72
C PHE A 361 4.10 -2.30 -9.77
N LEU A 362 4.13 -3.08 -10.85
CA LEU A 362 5.11 -4.16 -11.02
C LEU A 362 6.56 -3.69 -11.02
N TYR A 363 6.84 -2.53 -11.65
CA TYR A 363 8.20 -1.95 -11.67
C TYR A 363 8.74 -1.64 -10.27
N TYR A 364 7.89 -1.35 -9.29
CA TYR A 364 8.30 -1.14 -7.90
C TYR A 364 8.20 -2.42 -7.05
N PHE A 365 7.15 -3.20 -7.26
CA PHE A 365 6.89 -4.42 -6.50
C PHE A 365 7.97 -5.49 -6.74
N ILE A 366 8.35 -5.74 -7.99
CA ILE A 366 9.32 -6.80 -8.32
C ILE A 366 10.70 -6.51 -7.71
N PRO A 367 11.30 -5.31 -7.85
CA PRO A 367 12.58 -5.01 -7.20
C PRO A 367 12.49 -5.04 -5.67
N ALA A 368 11.41 -4.54 -5.08
CA ALA A 368 11.22 -4.57 -3.63
C ALA A 368 11.16 -6.02 -3.11
N LEU A 369 10.38 -6.88 -3.79
CA LEU A 369 10.30 -8.31 -3.47
C LEU A 369 11.65 -9.01 -3.67
N ALA A 370 12.38 -8.67 -4.73
CA ALA A 370 13.70 -9.23 -4.99
C ALA A 370 14.70 -8.89 -3.87
N VAL A 371 14.68 -7.65 -3.33
CA VAL A 371 15.53 -7.25 -2.19
C VAL A 371 15.21 -8.09 -0.95
N VAL A 372 13.93 -8.30 -0.65
CA VAL A 372 13.49 -9.12 0.49
C VAL A 372 13.89 -10.58 0.29
N MET A 373 13.65 -11.15 -0.89
CA MET A 373 14.02 -12.54 -1.20
C MET A 373 15.53 -12.75 -1.16
N LEU A 374 16.33 -11.80 -1.65
CA LEU A 374 17.79 -11.82 -1.55
C LEU A 374 18.21 -11.85 -0.08
N MET A 375 17.56 -11.08 0.80
CA MET A 375 17.85 -11.09 2.24
C MET A 375 17.49 -12.41 2.92
N LEU A 376 16.35 -13.02 2.56
CA LEU A 376 15.95 -14.32 3.12
C LEU A 376 16.90 -15.43 2.67
N TRP A 377 17.28 -15.46 1.39
CA TRP A 377 18.18 -16.47 0.82
C TRP A 377 19.67 -16.14 0.95
N ARG A 378 20.04 -15.04 1.62
CA ARG A 378 21.43 -14.53 1.65
C ARG A 378 22.46 -15.57 2.08
N VAL A 379 22.12 -16.44 3.03
CA VAL A 379 23.05 -17.48 3.53
C VAL A 379 23.30 -18.54 2.45
N ILE A 380 22.26 -18.95 1.72
CA ILE A 380 22.37 -19.91 0.61
C ILE A 380 23.18 -19.29 -0.53
N LEU A 381 22.90 -18.03 -0.88
CA LEU A 381 23.63 -17.29 -1.91
C LEU A 381 25.12 -17.13 -1.56
N LEU A 382 25.44 -16.75 -0.31
CA LEU A 382 26.82 -16.60 0.15
C LEU A 382 27.58 -17.94 0.19
N LYS A 383 26.93 -19.02 0.65
CA LYS A 383 27.52 -20.37 0.62
C LYS A 383 27.77 -20.84 -0.81
N SER A 384 26.83 -20.60 -1.71
CA SER A 384 26.96 -20.94 -3.13
C SER A 384 28.10 -20.15 -3.78
N ALA A 385 28.19 -18.85 -3.50
CA ALA A 385 29.30 -18.02 -3.95
C ALA A 385 30.65 -18.54 -3.42
N CYS A 386 30.72 -18.90 -2.13
CA CYS A 386 31.92 -19.48 -1.54
C CYS A 386 32.31 -20.82 -2.21
N LEU A 387 31.33 -21.69 -2.50
CA LEU A 387 31.55 -22.95 -3.21
C LEU A 387 32.11 -22.73 -4.62
N VAL A 388 31.52 -21.79 -5.38
CA VAL A 388 31.99 -21.44 -6.75
C VAL A 388 33.41 -20.89 -6.71
N ILE A 389 33.72 -20.01 -5.75
CA ILE A 389 35.07 -19.45 -5.56
C ILE A 389 36.07 -20.56 -5.24
N ARG A 390 35.72 -21.49 -4.34
CA ARG A 390 36.55 -22.64 -3.98
C ARG A 390 36.71 -23.63 -5.15
N TYR A 391 35.69 -23.81 -5.98
CA TYR A 391 35.75 -24.67 -7.16
C TYR A 391 36.69 -24.11 -8.25
N HIS A 392 36.71 -22.78 -8.45
CA HIS A 392 37.65 -22.09 -9.35
C HIS A 392 39.03 -21.80 -8.72
N SER A 393 39.30 -22.31 -7.52
CA SER A 393 40.47 -21.99 -6.69
C SER A 393 41.76 -22.75 -7.09
N LYS A 394 42.19 -22.63 -8.34
CA LYS A 394 43.63 -22.70 -8.69
C LYS A 394 44.18 -21.39 -9.24
N TRP A 395 43.33 -20.54 -9.82
CA TRP A 395 43.73 -19.27 -10.44
C TRP A 395 43.39 -18.04 -9.57
N VAL A 396 42.41 -18.17 -8.68
CA VAL A 396 41.76 -17.06 -7.96
C VAL A 396 42.29 -16.82 -6.53
N ALA A 397 43.00 -17.80 -5.95
CA ALA A 397 43.34 -17.85 -4.53
C ALA A 397 44.22 -16.69 -4.01
N LYS A 398 45.02 -16.03 -4.88
CA LYS A 398 45.91 -14.93 -4.46
C LYS A 398 45.23 -13.56 -4.38
N PHE A 399 44.17 -13.32 -5.16
CA PHE A 399 43.47 -12.02 -5.20
C PHE A 399 42.24 -11.97 -4.29
N LEU A 400 41.61 -13.12 -4.00
CA LEU A 400 40.29 -13.20 -3.36
C LEU A 400 40.28 -13.79 -1.93
N GLY A 401 41.44 -14.12 -1.36
CA GLY A 401 41.55 -14.67 0.01
C GLY A 401 41.04 -13.75 1.13
N SER A 402 41.04 -12.43 0.93
CA SER A 402 40.43 -11.48 1.88
C SER A 402 38.90 -11.38 1.77
N ILE A 403 38.33 -11.59 0.57
CA ILE A 403 36.88 -11.57 0.37
C ILE A 403 36.25 -12.86 0.91
N SER A 404 36.86 -14.02 0.66
CA SER A 404 36.40 -15.30 1.25
C SER A 404 36.37 -15.22 2.78
N ARG A 405 37.44 -14.72 3.40
CA ARG A 405 37.49 -14.51 4.87
C ARG A 405 36.44 -13.51 5.35
N GLY A 406 36.14 -12.46 4.57
CA GLY A 406 35.09 -11.50 4.88
C GLY A 406 33.68 -12.10 4.80
N ILE A 407 33.44 -12.99 3.84
CA ILE A 407 32.18 -13.73 3.69
C ILE A 407 32.02 -14.74 4.83
N ASP A 408 33.04 -15.55 5.13
CA ASP A 408 33.03 -16.52 6.22
C ASP A 408 32.78 -15.80 7.56
N LYS A 409 33.48 -14.68 7.83
CA LYS A 409 33.26 -13.86 9.03
C LYS A 409 31.83 -13.29 9.12
N LYS A 410 31.22 -12.91 7.99
CA LYS A 410 29.82 -12.45 7.98
C LYS A 410 28.84 -13.59 8.20
N ILE A 411 29.08 -14.77 7.62
CA ILE A 411 28.28 -15.97 7.85
C ILE A 411 28.35 -16.35 9.33
N ASP A 412 29.55 -16.36 9.91
CA ASP A 412 29.77 -16.66 11.32
C ASP A 412 29.07 -15.64 12.21
N GLN A 413 29.17 -14.35 11.92
CA GLN A 413 28.46 -13.29 12.65
C GLN A 413 26.93 -13.46 12.60
N ILE A 414 26.37 -13.89 11.47
CA ILE A 414 24.92 -14.10 11.31
C ILE A 414 24.47 -15.33 12.12
N ASN A 415 25.25 -16.41 12.04
CA ASN A 415 24.98 -17.70 12.70
C ASN A 415 25.22 -17.66 14.22
N SER A 416 26.17 -16.84 14.69
CA SER A 416 26.58 -16.76 16.10
C SER A 416 25.61 -15.97 16.97
N GLN A 417 24.67 -15.23 16.37
CA GLN A 417 23.72 -14.40 17.11
C GLN A 417 22.68 -15.28 17.79
N GLN A 418 22.63 -15.25 19.12
CA GLN A 418 21.82 -16.15 19.93
C GLN A 418 20.33 -15.78 19.94
N VAL A 419 19.48 -16.80 19.95
CA VAL A 419 18.03 -16.71 20.10
C VAL A 419 17.64 -17.18 21.50
N VAL A 420 16.61 -16.60 22.10
CA VAL A 420 16.09 -17.01 23.41
C VAL A 420 14.76 -17.73 23.26
N PHE A 421 14.57 -18.88 23.90
CA PHE A 421 13.30 -19.58 23.96
C PHE A 421 12.85 -19.76 25.41
N PHE A 422 11.73 -19.15 25.78
CA PHE A 422 11.16 -19.27 27.12
C PHE A 422 10.23 -20.49 27.19
N THR A 423 10.47 -21.35 28.17
CA THR A 423 9.69 -22.57 28.42
C THR A 423 9.28 -22.70 29.88
N ARG A 424 8.22 -23.47 30.15
CA ARG A 424 7.84 -23.90 31.51
C ARG A 424 8.38 -25.27 31.88
N GLY A 425 9.00 -25.99 30.93
CA GLY A 425 9.57 -27.32 31.15
C GLY A 425 8.58 -28.48 31.00
N ASP A 426 7.30 -28.21 30.69
CA ASP A 426 6.24 -29.21 30.85
C ASP A 426 6.25 -30.33 29.78
N LYS A 427 6.84 -30.11 28.59
CA LYS A 427 6.81 -31.06 27.45
C LYS A 427 8.04 -30.98 26.54
N VAL A 428 8.77 -32.09 26.43
CA VAL A 428 9.89 -32.30 25.49
C VAL A 428 9.49 -32.03 24.03
N ASP A 429 8.26 -32.39 23.67
CA ASP A 429 7.76 -32.16 22.30
C ASP A 429 7.76 -30.68 21.91
N ASN A 430 7.43 -29.78 22.85
CA ASN A 430 7.46 -28.34 22.58
C ASN A 430 8.90 -27.84 22.38
N LEU A 431 9.87 -28.39 23.13
CA LEU A 431 11.28 -28.04 23.01
C LEU A 431 11.85 -28.55 21.70
N ARG A 432 11.59 -29.82 21.36
CA ARG A 432 11.94 -30.41 20.05
C ARG A 432 11.42 -29.54 18.91
N ARG A 433 10.12 -29.20 18.94
CA ARG A 433 9.50 -28.37 17.91
C ARG A 433 10.09 -26.95 17.86
N ALA A 434 10.49 -26.39 18.99
CA ALA A 434 11.17 -25.09 19.02
C ALA A 434 12.57 -25.15 18.37
N VAL A 435 13.34 -26.20 18.66
CA VAL A 435 14.64 -26.46 18.03
C VAL A 435 14.49 -26.68 16.53
N GLU A 436 13.52 -27.50 16.10
CA GLU A 436 13.20 -27.71 14.68
C GLU A 436 12.79 -26.40 13.99
N TYR A 437 11.97 -25.57 14.63
CA TYR A 437 11.58 -24.26 14.09
C TYR A 437 12.80 -23.36 13.85
N VAL A 438 13.67 -23.21 14.85
CA VAL A 438 14.88 -22.38 14.73
C VAL A 438 15.79 -22.94 13.64
N ARG A 439 15.97 -24.26 13.57
CA ARG A 439 16.75 -24.93 12.51
C ARG A 439 16.25 -24.59 11.11
N ASP A 440 14.93 -24.63 10.93
CA ASP A 440 14.31 -24.58 9.60
C ASP A 440 13.99 -23.15 9.14
N ASN A 441 13.78 -22.22 10.07
CA ASN A 441 13.25 -20.88 9.78
C ASN A 441 14.16 -19.73 10.20
N GLU A 442 15.09 -19.94 11.15
CA GLU A 442 15.96 -18.88 11.65
C GLU A 442 17.40 -19.06 11.13
N GLN A 443 18.11 -17.95 10.91
CA GLN A 443 19.48 -17.97 10.39
C GLN A 443 20.54 -18.19 11.48
N THR A 444 20.15 -18.59 12.70
CA THR A 444 21.04 -18.81 13.84
C THR A 444 21.20 -20.28 14.15
N LYS A 445 22.28 -20.63 14.84
CA LYS A 445 22.54 -21.96 15.37
C LYS A 445 22.66 -22.00 16.89
N ARG A 446 22.40 -20.90 17.60
CA ARG A 446 22.54 -20.85 19.06
C ARG A 446 21.21 -20.51 19.72
N ILE A 447 20.75 -21.37 20.63
CA ILE A 447 19.47 -21.21 21.34
C ILE A 447 19.75 -21.18 22.84
N LYS A 448 19.28 -20.13 23.52
CA LYS A 448 19.23 -20.03 24.98
C LYS A 448 17.84 -20.44 25.44
N VAL A 449 17.71 -21.59 26.08
CA VAL A 449 16.45 -22.06 26.68
C VAL A 449 16.36 -21.53 28.09
N VAL A 450 15.32 -20.73 28.35
CA VAL A 450 15.13 -20.04 29.64
C VAL A 450 13.88 -20.56 30.33
N THR A 451 14.04 -21.02 31.56
CA THR A 451 12.93 -21.38 32.45
C THR A 451 12.88 -20.41 33.61
N VAL A 452 11.68 -19.92 33.93
CA VAL A 452 11.45 -19.01 35.05
C VAL A 452 10.74 -19.76 36.17
N VAL A 453 11.40 -19.92 37.31
CA VAL A 453 10.91 -20.66 38.48
C VAL A 453 10.76 -19.72 39.68
N GLU A 454 9.87 -20.05 40.62
CA GLU A 454 9.70 -19.25 41.84
C GLU A 454 10.88 -19.40 42.82
N ARG A 455 11.60 -20.52 42.76
CA ARG A 455 12.79 -20.79 43.57
C ARG A 455 13.71 -21.72 42.79
N GLN A 456 15.00 -21.37 42.70
CA GLN A 456 15.99 -22.21 42.03
C GLN A 456 16.17 -23.54 42.78
N SER A 457 16.13 -24.64 42.03
CA SER A 457 16.43 -26.00 42.50
C SER A 457 17.94 -26.26 42.37
N GLU A 458 18.58 -26.86 43.38
CA GLU A 458 19.97 -27.34 43.26
C GLU A 458 20.08 -28.67 42.48
N GLU A 459 18.97 -29.41 42.34
CA GLU A 459 18.94 -30.65 41.58
C GLU A 459 18.62 -30.41 40.10
N PRO A 460 19.29 -31.10 39.16
CA PRO A 460 19.02 -30.99 37.74
C PRO A 460 17.56 -31.33 37.47
N THR A 461 16.84 -30.38 36.89
CA THR A 461 15.46 -30.62 36.50
C THR A 461 15.42 -31.62 35.35
N LYS A 462 14.37 -32.42 35.26
CA LYS A 462 14.10 -33.31 34.12
C LYS A 462 14.28 -32.62 32.75
N LEU A 463 14.01 -31.31 32.72
CA LEU A 463 14.21 -30.45 31.57
C LEU A 463 15.68 -30.36 31.10
N GLU A 464 16.63 -30.34 32.04
CA GLU A 464 18.06 -30.28 31.72
C GLU A 464 18.52 -31.56 31.02
N ASP A 465 18.02 -32.72 31.47
CA ASP A 465 18.28 -34.00 30.81
C ASP A 465 17.62 -34.08 29.44
N ASP A 466 16.37 -33.62 29.33
CA ASP A 466 15.66 -33.54 28.05
C ASP A 466 16.38 -32.63 27.04
N LEU A 467 17.03 -31.55 27.51
CA LEU A 467 17.84 -30.65 26.68
C LEU A 467 19.14 -31.28 26.23
N LYS A 468 19.82 -32.07 27.07
CA LYS A 468 21.03 -32.83 26.67
C LYS A 468 20.72 -33.80 25.54
N VAL A 469 19.59 -34.52 25.63
CA VAL A 469 19.14 -35.42 24.56
C VAL A 469 18.86 -34.67 23.26
N LEU A 470 18.29 -33.46 23.35
CA LEU A 470 18.05 -32.63 22.17
C LEU A 470 19.33 -32.06 21.56
N ASP A 471 20.31 -31.70 22.39
CA ASP A 471 21.63 -31.22 21.94
C ASP A 471 22.37 -32.33 21.16
N ASP A 472 22.33 -33.56 21.67
CA ASP A 472 22.86 -34.76 21.00
C ASP A 472 22.11 -35.07 19.68
N ALA A 473 20.78 -34.91 19.67
CA ALA A 473 19.96 -35.17 18.49
C ALA A 473 20.13 -34.10 17.39
N TYR A 474 20.53 -32.88 17.75
CA TYR A 474 20.66 -31.74 16.85
C TYR A 474 22.04 -31.07 16.94
N PRO A 475 23.15 -31.77 16.62
CA PRO A 475 24.52 -31.29 16.84
C PRO A 475 24.90 -30.03 16.05
N GLN A 476 24.09 -29.65 15.05
CA GLN A 476 24.22 -28.40 14.32
C GLN A 476 23.70 -27.16 15.06
N ILE A 477 23.03 -27.32 16.21
CA ILE A 477 22.49 -26.27 17.07
C ILE A 477 23.14 -26.40 18.45
N ASP A 478 23.58 -25.27 18.99
CA ASP A 478 24.15 -25.15 20.33
C ASP A 478 23.06 -24.72 21.30
N LEU A 479 22.69 -25.60 22.23
CA LEU A 479 21.69 -25.37 23.27
C LEU A 479 22.33 -24.93 24.59
N GLU A 480 21.97 -23.73 25.06
CA GLU A 480 22.35 -23.23 26.38
C GLU A 480 21.11 -23.20 27.29
N PHE A 481 21.17 -23.84 28.46
CA PHE A 481 20.09 -23.80 29.45
C PHE A 481 20.34 -22.75 30.53
N VAL A 482 19.33 -21.93 30.84
CA VAL A 482 19.39 -20.92 31.91
C VAL A 482 18.13 -20.98 32.76
N GLU A 483 18.30 -21.21 34.07
CA GLU A 483 17.22 -21.16 35.05
C GLU A 483 17.23 -19.82 35.79
N MET A 484 16.09 -19.13 35.79
CA MET A 484 15.95 -17.81 36.39
C MET A 484 14.90 -17.80 37.51
N GLU A 485 15.22 -17.19 38.64
CA GLU A 485 14.26 -16.96 39.71
C GLU A 485 13.35 -15.76 39.39
N GLY A 486 12.04 -15.93 39.55
CA GLY A 486 11.04 -14.85 39.48
C GLY A 486 9.72 -15.26 38.83
N THR A 487 9.04 -14.28 38.23
CA THR A 487 7.78 -14.50 37.52
C THR A 487 7.89 -14.02 36.08
N PHE A 488 7.49 -14.87 35.13
CA PHE A 488 7.47 -14.50 33.71
C PHE A 488 6.57 -13.28 33.49
N SER A 489 7.15 -12.18 33.01
CA SER A 489 6.46 -10.90 32.82
C SER A 489 7.14 -10.07 31.71
N PRO A 490 6.44 -9.09 31.11
CA PRO A 490 7.05 -8.17 30.14
C PRO A 490 8.30 -7.45 30.67
N ALA A 491 8.32 -7.13 31.97
CA ALA A 491 9.47 -6.51 32.63
C ALA A 491 10.68 -7.45 32.67
N LEU A 492 10.47 -8.74 32.93
CA LEU A 492 11.53 -9.76 32.89
C LEU A 492 12.13 -9.87 31.49
N ILE A 493 11.28 -9.91 30.46
CA ILE A 493 11.71 -9.98 29.06
C ILE A 493 12.53 -8.75 28.68
N HIS A 494 12.11 -7.55 29.12
CA HIS A 494 12.88 -6.33 28.92
C HIS A 494 14.25 -6.42 29.59
N ARG A 495 14.31 -6.86 30.85
CA ARG A 495 15.57 -7.04 31.58
C ARG A 495 16.50 -8.02 30.87
N CYS A 496 16.00 -9.19 30.47
CA CYS A 496 16.77 -10.17 29.69
C CYS A 496 17.28 -9.60 28.36
N SER A 497 16.48 -8.73 27.71
CA SER A 497 16.86 -8.12 26.44
C SER A 497 18.03 -7.16 26.59
N GLU A 498 18.04 -6.36 27.66
CA GLU A 498 19.15 -5.46 27.98
C GLU A 498 20.38 -6.22 28.48
N GLU A 499 20.19 -7.17 29.39
CA GLU A 499 21.26 -7.92 30.04
C GLU A 499 22.05 -8.79 29.04
N TRP A 500 21.34 -9.49 28.15
CA TRP A 500 21.98 -10.34 27.14
C TRP A 500 22.29 -9.59 25.84
N ASN A 501 21.88 -8.32 25.73
CA ASN A 501 21.94 -7.54 24.49
C ASN A 501 21.32 -8.30 23.30
N ILE A 502 20.26 -9.08 23.58
CA ILE A 502 19.48 -9.82 22.58
C ILE A 502 18.18 -9.05 22.40
N PRO A 503 17.86 -8.52 21.20
CA PRO A 503 16.61 -7.81 20.99
C PRO A 503 15.40 -8.75 21.14
N LYS A 504 14.30 -8.23 21.67
CA LYS A 504 13.08 -9.01 22.00
C LYS A 504 12.51 -9.81 20.82
N ASN A 505 12.74 -9.38 19.58
CA ASN A 505 12.32 -10.09 18.37
C ASN A 505 13.08 -11.40 18.10
N LEU A 506 14.20 -11.63 18.77
CA LEU A 506 14.93 -12.91 18.79
C LEU A 506 14.58 -13.75 20.04
N MET A 507 13.55 -13.33 20.78
CA MET A 507 13.01 -14.08 21.90
C MET A 507 11.70 -14.73 21.51
N PHE A 508 11.51 -15.96 21.95
CA PHE A 508 10.40 -16.80 21.54
C PHE A 508 9.69 -17.41 22.75
N ILE A 509 8.38 -17.59 22.60
CA ILE A 509 7.53 -18.29 23.56
C ILE A 509 6.68 -19.33 22.82
N GLY A 510 6.31 -20.42 23.52
CA GLY A 510 5.38 -21.40 22.99
C GLY A 510 3.96 -20.85 22.80
N SER A 511 3.18 -21.37 21.83
CA SER A 511 1.80 -20.92 21.66
C SER A 511 0.94 -21.20 22.89
N HIS A 512 0.26 -20.16 23.35
CA HIS A 512 -0.58 -20.21 24.54
C HIS A 512 -2.09 -20.20 24.19
N GLY A 513 -2.92 -20.61 25.15
CA GLY A 513 -4.38 -20.57 25.05
C GLY A 513 -5.00 -19.39 25.79
N LYS A 514 -6.34 -19.38 25.93
CA LYS A 514 -7.12 -18.31 26.60
C LYS A 514 -6.67 -17.96 28.03
N ASN A 515 -6.05 -18.90 28.75
CA ASN A 515 -5.70 -18.73 30.16
C ASN A 515 -4.31 -18.09 30.38
N PHE A 516 -3.68 -17.57 29.33
CA PHE A 516 -2.39 -16.90 29.46
C PHE A 516 -2.58 -15.45 29.94
N LYS A 517 -1.77 -15.05 30.92
CA LYS A 517 -1.96 -13.82 31.69
C LYS A 517 -1.65 -12.53 30.91
N TYR A 518 -0.91 -12.64 29.81
CA TYR A 518 -0.42 -11.51 29.03
C TYR A 518 -0.90 -11.60 27.58
N ASP A 519 -1.31 -10.49 26.98
CA ASP A 519 -1.58 -10.45 25.53
C ASP A 519 -0.25 -10.38 24.76
N GLN A 520 -0.22 -10.88 23.52
CA GLN A 520 1.01 -10.94 22.72
C GLN A 520 1.61 -9.54 22.50
N ALA A 521 0.77 -8.54 22.28
CA ALA A 521 1.20 -7.14 22.12
C ALA A 521 1.96 -6.64 23.35
N SER A 522 1.54 -7.03 24.56
CA SER A 522 2.17 -6.61 25.82
C SER A 522 3.58 -7.17 26.02
N LEU A 523 3.99 -8.19 25.26
CA LEU A 523 5.34 -8.76 25.31
C LEU A 523 6.35 -7.96 24.46
N GLY A 524 5.90 -6.99 23.66
CA GLY A 524 6.77 -5.99 23.01
C GLY A 524 7.68 -6.58 21.93
N GLY A 525 7.15 -7.43 21.05
CA GLY A 525 7.85 -7.97 19.88
C GLY A 525 8.47 -9.36 20.05
N VAL A 526 8.22 -10.05 21.18
CA VAL A 526 8.51 -11.48 21.32
C VAL A 526 7.74 -12.26 20.25
N ARG A 527 8.35 -13.31 19.70
CA ARG A 527 7.73 -14.15 18.66
C ARG A 527 7.11 -15.42 19.24
N LEU A 528 6.06 -15.92 18.61
CA LEU A 528 5.37 -17.16 19.01
C LEU A 528 5.84 -18.35 18.16
N ILE A 529 6.39 -19.37 18.81
CA ILE A 529 6.72 -20.65 18.17
C ILE A 529 5.65 -21.69 18.54
N ILE A 530 5.10 -22.24 17.45
CA ILE A 530 4.21 -23.39 17.21
C ILE A 530 2.98 -23.62 18.08
#